data_AF-A0A7Z7IR81-F1
#
_entry.id   AF-A0A7Z7IR81-F1
#
_cell.length_a   1.000
_cell.length_b   1.000
_cell.length_c   1.000
_cell.angle_alpha   90.00
_cell.angle_beta   90.00
_cell.angle_gamma   90.00
#
_symmetry.space_group_name_H-M   'P 1'
#
loop_
_entity.id
_entity.type
_entity.pdbx_description
1 polymer ?
#
loop_
_entity_poly.entity_id
_entity_poly.type
_entity_poly.pdbx_seq_one_letter_code
_entity_poly.pdbx_strand_id
1 'polypeptide(L)'
;MPFVIASASGAEGSRRRTSRVRSTALRRETDGKVTPLEPLAGMSTTALRRLVFGVTIARLPLALGFLLCSYFSNGQARSTMVALCVLVEVSDVLDGYLARRLGVVTPLGAMADSTVDHVARTTEAVALVAVGVFPASLLVVMIGRDAVVATVRQLSLRRSGVGGGTRRSGKIKGIAQGFCIVTLTSYYALASQPTAAWLMLSSVVVTAAFLATAVSLVDYSVAYWRSARPLRLETHATAPGL
;
A
#
# COMPACT_ATOMS: atom_id res chain seq x y z
N MET A 1 66.80 -44.44 -26.02
CA MET A 1 67.93 -44.70 -25.10
C MET A 1 67.79 -43.73 -23.91
N PRO A 2 67.40 -44.22 -22.72
CA PRO A 2 66.93 -43.40 -21.60
C PRO A 2 67.99 -43.23 -20.49
N PHE A 3 67.96 -42.11 -19.76
CA PHE A 3 68.55 -41.85 -18.43
C PHE A 3 68.13 -40.40 -18.06
N VAL A 4 67.55 -39.98 -16.93
CA VAL A 4 67.79 -40.17 -15.47
C VAL A 4 66.50 -39.72 -14.73
N ILE A 5 65.82 -40.58 -13.96
CA ILE A 5 65.72 -40.68 -12.47
C ILE A 5 65.32 -39.42 -11.66
N ALA A 6 64.09 -39.48 -11.14
CA ALA A 6 63.54 -39.13 -9.80
C ALA A 6 64.11 -37.97 -8.95
N SER A 7 63.24 -37.12 -8.39
CA SER A 7 62.64 -37.33 -7.05
C SER A 7 61.89 -36.10 -6.49
N ALA A 8 60.63 -36.36 -6.10
CA ALA A 8 59.87 -35.88 -4.94
C ALA A 8 59.69 -34.39 -4.55
N SER A 9 58.43 -34.12 -4.18
CA SER A 9 57.95 -33.35 -3.00
C SER A 9 57.36 -31.96 -3.27
N GLY A 10 56.11 -31.76 -2.84
CA GLY A 10 55.49 -30.44 -2.73
C GLY A 10 53.96 -30.47 -2.86
N ALA A 11 53.28 -30.62 -1.72
CA ALA A 11 51.83 -30.65 -1.57
C ALA A 11 51.13 -29.31 -1.89
N GLU A 12 49.83 -29.43 -2.21
CA GLU A 12 48.71 -28.56 -1.84
C GLU A 12 48.84 -27.03 -1.94
N GLY A 13 48.04 -26.43 -2.82
CA GLY A 13 48.01 -24.98 -3.00
C GLY A 13 46.76 -24.41 -3.69
N SER A 14 45.58 -24.81 -3.23
CA SER A 14 44.37 -23.97 -3.07
C SER A 14 44.03 -22.92 -4.14
N ARG A 15 42.95 -23.22 -4.88
CA ARG A 15 41.82 -22.34 -5.24
C ARG A 15 41.91 -20.91 -4.68
N ARG A 16 42.24 -19.92 -5.51
CA ARG A 16 41.94 -18.49 -5.24
C ARG A 16 42.02 -17.66 -6.52
N ARG A 17 40.93 -17.66 -7.30
CA ARG A 17 40.76 -16.69 -8.40
C ARG A 17 39.29 -16.33 -8.67
N THR A 18 38.56 -15.99 -7.61
CA THR A 18 37.21 -15.40 -7.70
C THR A 18 36.97 -14.46 -6.50
N SER A 19 37.69 -13.35 -6.43
CA SER A 19 37.44 -12.35 -5.36
C SER A 19 37.55 -10.89 -5.78
N ARG A 20 37.55 -10.56 -7.08
CA ARG A 20 37.74 -9.17 -7.56
C ARG A 20 36.53 -8.46 -8.16
N VAL A 21 35.31 -8.93 -7.90
CA VAL A 21 34.06 -8.28 -8.39
C VAL A 21 33.11 -7.88 -7.26
N ARG A 22 33.46 -8.10 -5.98
CA ARG A 22 32.53 -7.93 -4.85
C ARG A 22 32.64 -6.60 -4.07
N SER A 23 33.59 -5.73 -4.37
CA SER A 23 33.85 -4.53 -3.53
C SER A 23 33.17 -3.24 -4.00
N THR A 24 32.53 -3.20 -5.17
CA THR A 24 31.82 -2.00 -5.67
C THR A 24 30.30 -2.03 -5.42
N ALA A 25 29.74 -3.14 -4.90
CA ALA A 25 28.31 -3.29 -4.64
C ALA A 25 27.88 -2.93 -3.20
N LEU A 26 28.82 -2.57 -2.31
CA LEU A 26 28.53 -2.34 -0.88
C LEU A 26 28.60 -0.86 -0.47
N ARG A 27 28.45 0.09 -1.42
CA ARG A 27 28.50 1.52 -1.11
C ARG A 27 27.37 2.36 -1.69
N ARG A 28 26.16 1.78 -1.79
CA ARG A 28 24.88 2.49 -1.93
C ARG A 28 23.76 1.67 -1.30
N GLU A 29 23.73 1.60 0.02
CA GLU A 29 22.52 1.23 0.75
C GLU A 29 22.41 2.08 2.04
N THR A 30 22.45 3.40 1.87
CA THR A 30 21.79 4.33 2.79
C THR A 30 20.36 4.51 2.30
N ASP A 31 19.59 3.42 2.26
CA ASP A 31 18.14 3.50 2.17
C ASP A 31 17.62 3.23 3.59
N GLY A 32 16.69 4.06 4.05
CA GLY A 32 16.23 4.14 5.44
C GLY A 32 15.56 2.85 5.93
N LYS A 33 16.35 1.78 6.12
CA LYS A 33 15.96 0.56 6.80
C LYS A 33 15.71 0.92 8.25
N VAL A 34 14.44 1.21 8.51
CA VAL A 34 13.74 1.04 9.77
C VAL A 34 14.37 -0.16 10.48
N THR A 35 15.26 0.10 11.44
CA THR A 35 15.85 -0.93 12.29
C THR A 35 14.70 -1.74 12.90
N PRO A 36 14.70 -3.07 12.76
CA PRO A 36 13.74 -3.91 13.46
C PRO A 36 13.84 -3.57 14.95
N LEU A 37 12.70 -3.34 15.59
CA LEU A 37 12.71 -3.29 17.06
C LEU A 37 13.19 -4.66 17.54
N GLU A 38 14.02 -4.69 18.58
CA GLU A 38 14.15 -5.92 19.36
C GLU A 38 12.72 -6.41 19.64
N PRO A 39 12.43 -7.70 19.37
CA PRO A 39 11.08 -8.22 19.46
C PRO A 39 10.50 -7.82 20.82
N LEU A 40 9.32 -7.19 20.81
CA LEU A 40 8.54 -6.88 22.01
C LEU A 40 8.70 -8.04 23.00
N ALA A 41 9.44 -7.77 24.07
CA ALA A 41 10.08 -8.74 24.95
C ALA A 41 9.31 -10.07 25.05
N GLY A 42 9.84 -11.14 24.45
CA GLY A 42 9.34 -12.52 24.63
C GLY A 42 8.09 -12.94 23.84
N MET A 43 7.49 -12.09 22.99
CA MET A 43 6.33 -12.50 22.18
C MET A 43 6.73 -13.37 20.97
N SER A 44 5.99 -14.46 20.75
CA SER A 44 6.14 -15.31 19.56
C SER A 44 5.78 -14.56 18.26
N THR A 45 6.46 -14.87 17.17
CA THR A 45 6.20 -14.32 15.82
C THR A 45 4.74 -14.53 15.38
N THR A 46 4.11 -15.63 15.79
CA THR A 46 2.68 -15.90 15.53
C THR A 46 1.78 -14.93 16.29
N ALA A 47 2.12 -14.58 17.53
CA ALA A 47 1.35 -13.63 18.33
C ALA A 47 1.44 -12.22 17.74
N LEU A 48 2.63 -11.80 17.30
CA LEU A 48 2.81 -10.52 16.61
C LEU A 48 1.98 -10.42 15.32
N ARG A 49 1.96 -11.49 14.51
CA ARG A 49 1.12 -11.54 13.30
C ARG A 49 -0.37 -11.41 13.62
N ARG A 50 -0.85 -12.10 14.65
CA ARG A 50 -2.25 -12.02 15.09
C ARG A 50 -2.61 -10.61 15.57
N LEU A 51 -1.69 -9.94 16.28
CA LEU A 51 -1.89 -8.57 16.74
C LEU A 51 -2.03 -7.61 15.56
N VAL A 52 -1.09 -7.64 14.62
CA VAL A 52 -1.13 -6.77 13.42
C VAL A 52 -2.40 -7.01 12.63
N PHE A 53 -2.74 -8.27 12.36
CA PHE A 53 -3.97 -8.62 11.65
C PHE A 53 -5.24 -8.19 12.42
N GLY A 54 -5.21 -8.29 13.76
CA GLY A 54 -6.29 -7.81 14.61
C GLY A 54 -6.53 -6.31 14.49
N VAL A 55 -5.46 -5.50 14.42
CA VAL A 55 -5.57 -4.05 14.18
C VAL A 55 -6.22 -3.77 12.84
N THR A 56 -5.84 -4.49 11.77
CA THR A 56 -6.47 -4.36 10.46
C THR A 56 -7.96 -4.66 10.54
N ILE A 57 -8.36 -5.82 11.10
CA ILE A 57 -9.77 -6.23 11.18
C ILE A 57 -10.60 -5.29 12.07
N ALA A 58 -10.00 -4.70 13.10
CA ALA A 58 -10.67 -3.74 13.99
C ALA A 58 -11.17 -2.48 13.27
N ARG A 59 -10.69 -2.17 12.05
CA ARG A 59 -11.23 -1.07 11.24
C ARG A 59 -12.68 -1.30 10.80
N LEU A 60 -13.07 -2.55 10.56
CA LEU A 60 -14.43 -2.87 10.11
C LEU A 60 -15.50 -2.45 11.13
N PRO A 61 -15.41 -2.84 12.42
CA PRO A 61 -16.38 -2.37 13.41
C PRO A 61 -16.27 -0.86 13.67
N LEU A 62 -15.10 -0.23 13.51
CA LEU A 62 -14.97 1.23 13.61
C LEU A 62 -15.73 1.94 12.48
N ALA A 63 -15.54 1.49 11.22
CA ALA A 63 -16.26 2.02 10.06
C ALA A 63 -17.77 1.75 10.14
N LEU A 64 -18.17 0.59 10.67
CA LEU A 64 -19.58 0.30 10.94
C LEU A 64 -20.13 1.21 12.04
N GLY A 65 -19.37 1.44 13.12
CA GLY A 65 -19.73 2.41 14.15
C GLY A 65 -19.91 3.83 13.60
N PHE A 66 -19.04 4.23 12.67
CA PHE A 66 -19.14 5.51 11.96
C PHE A 66 -20.44 5.61 11.17
N LEU A 67 -20.74 4.56 10.38
CA LEU A 67 -22.00 4.45 9.64
C LEU A 67 -23.21 4.50 10.57
N LEU A 68 -23.19 3.78 11.69
CA LEU A 68 -24.28 3.80 12.67
C LEU A 68 -24.47 5.19 13.28
N CYS A 69 -23.38 5.87 13.63
CA CYS A 69 -23.44 7.24 14.15
C CYS A 69 -24.01 8.22 13.12
N SER A 70 -23.80 7.99 11.81
CA SER A 70 -24.34 8.86 10.76
C SER A 70 -25.88 8.91 10.71
N TYR A 71 -26.56 7.87 11.20
CA TYR A 71 -28.02 7.85 11.32
C TYR A 71 -28.55 8.75 12.44
N PHE A 72 -27.72 9.06 13.43
CA PHE A 72 -28.09 9.92 14.55
C PHE A 72 -27.66 11.36 14.26
N SER A 73 -28.62 12.27 14.19
CA SER A 73 -28.37 13.69 13.88
C SER A 73 -27.99 14.54 15.11
N ASN A 74 -27.78 13.93 16.28
CA ASN A 74 -27.43 14.63 17.51
C ASN A 74 -25.93 15.02 17.53
N GLY A 75 -25.59 16.08 18.29
CA GLY A 75 -24.21 16.61 18.33
C GLY A 75 -23.17 15.60 18.84
N GLN A 76 -23.57 14.72 19.79
CA GLN A 76 -22.70 13.67 20.31
C GLN A 76 -22.30 12.68 19.21
N ALA A 77 -23.28 12.17 18.44
CA ALA A 77 -23.04 11.25 17.34
C ALA A 77 -22.10 11.85 16.29
N ARG A 78 -22.27 13.13 15.95
CA ARG A 78 -21.36 13.82 15.03
C ARG A 78 -19.94 13.92 15.57
N SER A 79 -19.77 14.23 16.85
CA SER A 79 -18.43 14.24 17.47
C SER A 79 -17.80 12.84 17.52
N THR A 80 -18.61 11.81 17.77
CA THR A 80 -18.17 10.41 17.74
C THR A 80 -17.74 9.99 16.34
N MET A 81 -18.43 10.44 15.28
CA MET A 81 -18.00 10.19 13.90
C MET A 81 -16.59 10.72 13.63
N VAL A 82 -16.27 11.94 14.10
CA VAL A 82 -14.92 12.50 13.96
C VAL A 82 -13.88 11.63 14.68
N ALA A 83 -14.17 11.19 15.90
CA ALA A 83 -13.28 10.31 16.64
C ALA A 83 -13.07 8.97 15.91
N LEU A 84 -14.14 8.37 15.40
CA LEU A 84 -14.09 7.08 14.70
C LEU A 84 -13.29 7.15 13.40
N CYS A 85 -13.52 8.16 12.54
CA CYS A 85 -12.76 8.25 11.29
C CYS A 85 -11.27 8.53 11.53
N VAL A 86 -10.94 9.33 12.55
CA VAL A 86 -9.53 9.55 12.94
C VAL A 86 -8.91 8.24 13.43
N LEU A 87 -9.62 7.44 14.22
CA LEU A 87 -9.13 6.13 14.66
C LEU A 87 -8.92 5.17 13.49
N VAL A 88 -9.82 5.17 12.50
CA VAL A 88 -9.66 4.37 11.27
C VAL A 88 -8.38 4.76 10.53
N GLU A 89 -8.18 6.04 10.23
CA GLU A 89 -6.98 6.52 9.51
C GLU A 89 -5.69 6.32 10.30
N VAL A 90 -5.69 6.55 11.62
CA VAL A 90 -4.51 6.29 12.47
C VAL A 90 -4.19 4.80 12.53
N SER A 91 -5.19 3.93 12.59
CA SER A 91 -4.99 2.49 12.63
C SER A 91 -4.34 1.94 11.35
N ASP A 92 -4.62 2.53 10.17
CA ASP A 92 -3.99 2.21 8.86
C ASP A 92 -2.51 2.56 8.81
N VAL A 93 -2.14 3.70 9.39
CA VAL A 93 -0.72 4.04 9.53
C VAL A 93 -0.03 3.10 10.52
N LEU A 94 -0.73 2.74 11.60
CA LEU A 94 -0.19 1.96 12.71
C LEU A 94 0.11 0.51 12.33
N ASP A 95 -0.81 -0.23 11.69
CA ASP A 95 -0.53 -1.63 11.32
C ASP A 95 0.55 -1.74 10.24
N GLY A 96 0.58 -0.81 9.28
CA GLY A 96 1.62 -0.73 8.28
C GLY A 96 2.97 -0.42 8.92
N TYR A 97 3.01 0.44 9.93
CA TYR A 97 4.21 0.72 10.72
C TYR A 97 4.66 -0.51 11.52
N LEU A 98 3.76 -1.14 12.26
CA LEU A 98 4.04 -2.33 13.07
C LEU A 98 4.53 -3.51 12.22
N ALA A 99 3.86 -3.80 11.09
CA ALA A 99 4.24 -4.89 10.20
C ALA A 99 5.67 -4.74 9.66
N ARG A 100 6.06 -3.49 9.32
CA ARG A 100 7.41 -3.17 8.82
C ARG A 100 8.46 -3.22 9.93
N ARG A 101 8.15 -2.67 11.11
CA ARG A 101 9.08 -2.62 12.27
C ARG A 101 9.32 -3.99 12.89
N LEU A 102 8.31 -4.85 12.90
CA LEU A 102 8.39 -6.20 13.48
C LEU A 102 8.82 -7.26 12.47
N GLY A 103 8.96 -6.92 11.18
CA GLY A 103 9.36 -7.87 10.13
C GLY A 103 8.34 -8.99 9.88
N VAL A 104 7.07 -8.80 10.25
CA VAL A 104 6.01 -9.83 10.20
C VAL A 104 5.07 -9.70 8.99
N VAL A 105 5.57 -9.18 7.87
CA VAL A 105 4.78 -9.01 6.64
C VAL A 105 4.42 -10.38 6.07
N THR A 106 3.12 -10.63 5.85
CA THR A 106 2.61 -11.86 5.24
C THR A 106 1.75 -11.55 4.02
N PRO A 107 1.66 -12.46 3.01
CA PRO A 107 0.80 -12.25 1.85
C PRO A 107 -0.67 -12.09 2.23
N LEU A 108 -1.17 -12.93 3.16
CA LEU A 108 -2.54 -12.85 3.66
C LEU A 108 -2.81 -11.54 4.39
N GLY A 109 -1.90 -11.10 5.26
CA GLY A 109 -2.02 -9.82 5.96
C GLY A 109 -2.03 -8.64 4.99
N ALA A 110 -1.17 -8.64 3.98
CA ALA A 110 -1.14 -7.57 2.97
C ALA A 110 -2.39 -7.53 2.09
N MET A 111 -2.99 -8.69 1.78
CA MET A 111 -4.26 -8.76 1.06
C MET A 111 -5.42 -8.24 1.93
N ALA A 112 -5.49 -8.69 3.18
CA ALA A 112 -6.50 -8.26 4.13
C ALA A 112 -6.42 -6.75 4.39
N ASP A 113 -5.21 -6.22 4.60
CA ASP A 113 -4.96 -4.78 4.77
C ASP A 113 -5.57 -3.96 3.62
N SER A 114 -5.19 -4.26 2.38
CA SER A 114 -5.72 -3.55 1.21
C SER A 114 -7.23 -3.70 1.00
N THR A 115 -7.83 -4.80 1.47
CA THR A 115 -9.27 -5.07 1.33
C THR A 115 -10.06 -4.33 2.39
N VAL A 116 -9.65 -4.47 3.65
CA VAL A 116 -10.29 -3.83 4.80
C VAL A 116 -10.16 -2.31 4.71
N ASP A 117 -9.01 -1.81 4.25
CA ASP A 117 -8.79 -0.40 3.96
C ASP A 117 -9.84 0.15 2.96
N HIS A 118 -10.02 -0.53 1.83
CA HIS A 118 -11.01 -0.11 0.82
C HIS A 118 -12.45 -0.18 1.37
N VAL A 119 -12.81 -1.24 2.10
CA VAL A 119 -14.14 -1.39 2.70
C VAL A 119 -14.40 -0.31 3.74
N ALA A 120 -13.45 -0.03 4.63
CA ALA A 120 -13.59 0.97 5.68
C ALA A 120 -13.80 2.37 5.08
N ARG A 121 -12.90 2.83 4.19
CA ARG A 121 -13.04 4.15 3.56
C ARG A 121 -14.29 4.29 2.70
N THR A 122 -14.68 3.24 1.98
CA THR A 122 -15.91 3.27 1.19
C THR A 122 -17.14 3.35 2.08
N THR A 123 -17.13 2.67 3.23
CA THR A 123 -18.22 2.74 4.22
C THR A 123 -18.37 4.15 4.79
N GLU A 124 -17.26 4.79 5.18
CA GLU A 124 -17.26 6.18 5.68
C GLU A 124 -17.73 7.16 4.61
N ALA A 125 -17.25 7.01 3.36
CA ALA A 125 -17.67 7.86 2.25
C ALA A 125 -19.17 7.69 1.94
N VAL A 126 -19.70 6.46 1.94
CA VAL A 126 -21.14 6.18 1.78
C VAL A 126 -21.95 6.86 2.88
N ALA A 127 -21.52 6.75 4.14
CA ALA A 127 -22.18 7.40 5.26
C ALA A 127 -22.21 8.93 5.11
N LEU A 128 -21.11 9.54 4.66
CA LEU A 128 -21.07 10.99 4.41
C LEU A 128 -21.88 11.43 3.17
N VAL A 129 -22.03 10.57 2.16
CA VAL A 129 -22.96 10.80 1.04
C VAL A 129 -24.40 10.78 1.54
N ALA A 130 -24.76 9.81 2.39
CA ALA A 130 -26.11 9.68 2.95
C ALA A 130 -26.52 10.91 3.78
N VAL A 131 -25.57 11.55 4.45
CA VAL A 131 -25.76 12.78 5.21
C VAL A 131 -25.68 14.04 4.33
N GLY A 132 -25.31 13.90 3.05
CA GLY A 132 -25.29 15.00 2.06
C GLY A 132 -24.04 15.87 2.08
N VAL A 133 -22.96 15.43 2.73
CA VAL A 133 -21.71 16.20 2.89
C VAL A 133 -20.65 15.78 1.88
N PHE A 134 -20.64 14.50 1.49
CA PHE A 134 -19.70 13.97 0.51
C PHE A 134 -20.32 13.95 -0.89
N PRO A 135 -19.60 14.39 -1.94
CA PRO A 135 -20.14 14.36 -3.30
C PRO A 135 -20.29 12.92 -3.79
N ALA A 136 -21.49 12.52 -4.19
CA ALA A 136 -21.75 11.20 -4.76
C ALA A 136 -20.89 10.91 -6.02
N SER A 137 -20.57 11.95 -6.81
CA SER A 137 -19.67 11.84 -7.96
C SER A 137 -18.25 11.40 -7.58
N LEU A 138 -17.71 11.93 -6.47
CA LEU A 138 -16.41 11.51 -5.95
C LEU A 138 -16.44 10.06 -5.45
N LEU A 139 -17.53 9.63 -4.82
CA LEU A 139 -17.70 8.25 -4.36
C LEU A 139 -17.70 7.27 -5.54
N VAL A 140 -18.45 7.58 -6.59
CA VAL A 140 -18.50 6.74 -7.81
C VAL A 140 -17.11 6.64 -8.45
N VAL A 141 -16.38 7.74 -8.58
CA VAL A 141 -15.02 7.75 -9.12
C VAL A 141 -14.06 6.96 -8.23
N MET A 142 -14.19 7.07 -6.90
CA MET A 142 -13.37 6.32 -5.94
C MET A 142 -13.56 4.81 -6.09
N ILE A 143 -14.81 4.34 -6.09
CA ILE A 143 -15.14 2.91 -6.23
C ILE A 143 -14.69 2.40 -7.60
N GLY A 144 -15.04 3.11 -8.68
CA GLY A 144 -14.69 2.71 -10.04
C GLY A 144 -13.19 2.60 -10.25
N ARG A 145 -12.42 3.58 -9.74
CA ARG A 145 -10.96 3.56 -9.81
C ARG A 145 -10.36 2.40 -9.02
N ASP A 146 -10.85 2.15 -7.82
CA ASP A 146 -10.28 1.09 -6.96
C ASP A 146 -10.52 -0.29 -7.56
N ALA A 147 -11.68 -0.52 -8.17
CA ALA A 147 -11.96 -1.73 -8.96
C ALA A 147 -10.98 -1.88 -10.14
N VAL A 148 -10.80 -0.82 -10.95
CA VAL A 148 -9.88 -0.85 -12.11
C VAL A 148 -8.44 -1.16 -11.66
N VAL A 149 -7.96 -0.48 -10.62
CA VAL A 149 -6.59 -0.66 -10.12
C VAL A 149 -6.38 -2.05 -9.53
N ALA A 150 -7.38 -2.61 -8.83
CA ALA A 150 -7.35 -3.98 -8.34
C ALA A 150 -7.24 -4.98 -9.51
N THR A 151 -8.06 -4.84 -10.55
CA THR A 151 -8.02 -5.70 -11.75
C THR A 151 -6.68 -5.59 -12.47
N VAL A 152 -6.19 -4.38 -12.70
CA VAL A 152 -4.89 -4.12 -13.36
C VAL A 152 -3.75 -4.77 -12.59
N ARG A 153 -3.75 -4.68 -11.25
CA ARG A 153 -2.72 -5.27 -10.40
C ARG A 153 -2.73 -6.80 -10.49
N GLN A 154 -3.91 -7.41 -10.40
CA GLN A 154 -4.06 -8.86 -10.52
C GLN A 154 -3.63 -9.39 -11.88
N LEU A 155 -3.98 -8.67 -12.96
CA LEU A 155 -3.62 -9.06 -14.32
C LEU A 155 -2.12 -8.90 -14.60
N SER A 156 -1.49 -7.87 -14.04
CA SER A 156 -0.04 -7.65 -14.13
C SER A 156 0.74 -8.75 -13.43
N LEU A 157 0.31 -9.14 -12.22
CA LEU A 157 0.87 -10.26 -11.46
C LEU A 157 0.83 -11.57 -12.26
N ARG A 158 -0.30 -11.87 -12.90
CA ARG A 158 -0.47 -13.11 -13.69
C ARG A 158 0.39 -13.16 -14.95
N ARG A 159 0.59 -12.03 -15.65
CA ARG A 159 1.31 -12.01 -16.94
C ARG A 159 2.82 -11.91 -16.80
N SER A 160 3.29 -11.02 -15.94
CA SER A 160 4.70 -10.61 -15.95
C SER A 160 5.51 -11.18 -14.79
N GLY A 161 4.87 -11.81 -13.79
CA GLY A 161 5.50 -12.21 -12.52
C GLY A 161 6.00 -11.02 -11.68
N VAL A 162 6.15 -9.85 -12.29
CA VAL A 162 6.44 -8.58 -11.65
C VAL A 162 5.15 -8.09 -11.00
N GLY A 163 5.04 -8.32 -9.69
CA GLY A 163 4.07 -7.60 -8.89
C GLY A 163 4.34 -6.12 -9.03
N GLY A 164 3.43 -5.40 -9.68
CA GLY A 164 3.52 -3.95 -9.79
C GLY A 164 3.68 -3.36 -8.40
N GLY A 165 4.91 -2.95 -8.06
CA GLY A 165 5.22 -2.38 -6.76
C GLY A 165 4.31 -1.19 -6.47
N THR A 166 3.97 -0.99 -5.20
CA THR A 166 3.08 0.08 -4.75
C THR A 166 3.55 1.43 -5.32
N ARG A 167 2.78 1.99 -6.25
CA ARG A 167 3.11 3.27 -6.90
C ARG A 167 2.89 4.42 -5.93
N ARG A 168 3.72 5.47 -6.06
CA ARG A 168 3.58 6.69 -5.24
C ARG A 168 2.21 7.35 -5.41
N SER A 169 1.63 7.28 -6.61
CA SER A 169 0.27 7.80 -6.88
C SER A 169 -0.80 7.14 -6.02
N GLY A 170 -0.68 5.84 -5.74
CA GLY A 170 -1.59 5.10 -4.85
C GLY A 170 -1.48 5.52 -3.38
N LYS A 171 -0.30 5.94 -2.93
CA LYS A 171 -0.12 6.49 -1.57
C LYS A 171 -0.70 7.90 -1.45
N ILE A 172 -0.40 8.75 -2.42
CA ILE A 172 -0.90 10.14 -2.45
C ILE A 172 -2.43 10.16 -2.46
N LYS A 173 -3.06 9.29 -3.27
CA LYS A 173 -4.53 9.22 -3.32
C LYS A 173 -5.14 8.76 -2.00
N GLY A 174 -4.52 7.80 -1.30
CA GLY A 174 -4.98 7.33 0.01
C GLY A 174 -4.94 8.45 1.06
N ILE A 175 -3.82 9.18 1.13
CA ILE A 175 -3.67 10.34 2.04
C ILE A 175 -4.70 11.41 1.71
N ALA A 176 -4.90 11.73 0.42
CA ALA A 176 -5.88 12.73 0.01
C ALA A 176 -7.32 12.33 0.35
N GLN A 177 -7.67 11.05 0.20
CA GLN A 177 -9.00 10.53 0.51
C GLN A 177 -9.26 10.51 2.02
N GLY A 178 -8.32 10.01 2.83
CA GLY A 178 -8.44 10.02 4.29
C GLY A 178 -8.54 11.44 4.85
N PHE A 179 -7.71 12.36 4.36
CA PHE A 179 -7.79 13.77 4.75
C PHE A 179 -9.13 14.41 4.37
N CYS A 180 -9.69 14.03 3.22
CA CYS A 180 -11.01 14.48 2.77
C CYS A 180 -12.13 13.99 3.70
N ILE A 181 -12.15 12.70 4.04
CA ILE A 181 -13.14 12.13 4.95
C ILE A 181 -13.08 12.80 6.31
N VAL A 182 -11.88 12.97 6.89
CA VAL A 182 -11.70 13.65 8.19
C VAL A 182 -12.19 15.10 8.13
N THR A 183 -11.77 15.86 7.12
CA THR A 183 -12.15 17.28 6.97
C THR A 183 -13.66 17.44 6.82
N LEU A 184 -14.30 16.62 5.99
CA LEU A 184 -15.74 16.67 5.76
C LEU A 184 -16.54 16.22 6.98
N THR A 185 -16.06 15.22 7.72
CA THR A 185 -16.69 14.79 8.97
C THR A 185 -16.59 15.88 10.04
N SER A 186 -15.42 16.53 10.17
CA SER A 186 -15.24 17.66 11.09
C SER A 186 -16.17 18.83 10.71
N TYR A 187 -16.27 19.15 9.42
CA TYR A 187 -17.21 20.15 8.92
C TYR A 187 -18.65 19.81 9.32
N TYR A 188 -19.07 18.56 9.12
CA TYR A 188 -20.42 18.10 9.50
C TYR A 188 -20.68 18.23 11.02
N ALA A 189 -19.68 17.92 11.85
CA ALA A 189 -19.80 18.04 13.30
C ALA A 189 -19.90 19.50 13.77
N LEU A 190 -19.22 20.43 13.09
CA LEU A 190 -19.17 21.86 13.39
C LEU A 190 -20.29 22.67 12.72
N ALA A 191 -21.17 22.04 11.93
CA ALA A 191 -22.18 22.69 11.09
C ALA A 191 -23.23 23.54 11.82
N SER A 192 -23.16 23.70 13.14
CA SER A 192 -23.92 24.72 13.87
C SER A 192 -23.43 26.16 13.58
N GLN A 193 -22.25 26.36 13.01
CA GLN A 193 -21.70 27.68 12.59
C GLN A 193 -20.80 27.58 11.35
N PRO A 194 -21.34 27.34 10.13
CA PRO A 194 -20.52 27.26 8.92
C PRO A 194 -19.96 28.64 8.55
N THR A 195 -18.64 28.82 8.71
CA THR A 195 -17.95 30.01 8.19
C THR A 195 -17.57 29.82 6.73
N ALA A 196 -17.43 30.92 5.99
CA ALA A 196 -16.99 30.89 4.59
C ALA A 196 -15.64 30.15 4.42
N ALA A 197 -14.74 30.29 5.39
CA ALA A 197 -13.45 29.61 5.41
C ALA A 197 -13.59 28.08 5.41
N TRP A 198 -14.54 27.53 6.18
CA TRP A 198 -14.80 26.09 6.24
C TRP A 198 -15.33 25.55 4.91
N LEU A 199 -16.25 26.26 4.28
CA LEU A 199 -16.78 25.89 2.95
C LEU A 199 -15.68 25.87 1.89
N MET A 200 -14.82 26.89 1.88
CA MET A 200 -13.68 26.95 0.97
C MET A 200 -12.72 25.76 1.20
N LEU A 201 -12.36 25.50 2.46
CA LEU A 201 -11.48 24.38 2.80
C LEU A 201 -12.05 23.04 2.33
N SER A 202 -13.32 22.75 2.65
CA SER A 202 -13.98 21.52 2.21
C SER A 202 -14.00 21.37 0.69
N SER A 203 -14.27 22.45 -0.05
CA SER A 203 -14.28 22.43 -1.52
C SER A 203 -12.89 22.16 -2.14
N VAL A 204 -11.84 22.76 -1.57
CA VAL A 204 -10.45 22.57 -2.00
C VAL A 204 -10.02 21.12 -1.73
N VAL A 205 -10.34 20.59 -0.54
CA VAL A 205 -9.98 19.22 -0.16
C VAL A 205 -10.69 18.18 -1.02
N VAL A 206 -12.00 18.35 -1.27
CA VAL A 206 -12.77 17.50 -2.19
C VAL A 206 -12.15 17.50 -3.59
N THR A 207 -11.81 18.69 -4.10
CA THR A 207 -11.21 18.83 -5.43
C THR A 207 -9.84 18.17 -5.49
N ALA A 208 -9.00 18.36 -4.47
CA ALA A 208 -7.71 17.71 -4.36
C ALA A 208 -7.82 16.18 -4.32
N ALA A 209 -8.78 15.64 -3.55
CA ALA A 209 -9.05 14.21 -3.49
C ALA A 209 -9.52 13.65 -4.85
N PHE A 210 -10.38 14.40 -5.55
CA PHE A 210 -10.83 14.03 -6.89
C PHE A 210 -9.67 13.96 -7.88
N LEU A 211 -8.83 15.02 -7.93
CA LEU A 211 -7.66 15.08 -8.80
C LEU A 211 -6.65 13.97 -8.48
N ALA A 212 -6.36 13.73 -7.20
CA ALA A 212 -5.45 12.66 -6.78
C ALA A 212 -5.97 11.27 -7.22
N THR A 213 -7.28 11.05 -7.13
CA THR A 213 -7.92 9.81 -7.57
C THR A 213 -7.81 9.65 -9.09
N ALA A 214 -8.08 10.71 -9.86
CA ALA A 214 -7.97 10.72 -11.32
C ALA A 214 -6.53 10.49 -11.79
N VAL A 215 -5.55 11.21 -11.22
CA VAL A 215 -4.12 11.02 -11.55
C VAL A 215 -3.68 9.59 -11.27
N SER A 216 -4.13 9.02 -10.15
CA SER A 216 -3.77 7.65 -9.81
C SER A 216 -4.38 6.63 -10.77
N LEU A 217 -5.60 6.85 -11.25
CA LEU A 217 -6.22 5.99 -12.28
C LEU A 217 -5.42 6.01 -13.58
N VAL A 218 -4.99 7.19 -14.03
CA VAL A 218 -4.19 7.35 -15.25
C VAL A 218 -2.83 6.68 -15.10
N ASP A 219 -2.13 6.90 -13.99
CA ASP A 219 -0.80 6.31 -13.74
C ASP A 219 -0.86 4.77 -13.76
N TYR A 220 -1.84 4.15 -13.10
CA TYR A 220 -2.01 2.70 -13.13
C TYR A 220 -2.42 2.18 -14.52
N SER A 221 -3.29 2.89 -15.23
CA SER A 221 -3.69 2.52 -16.59
C SER A 221 -2.49 2.56 -17.55
N VAL A 222 -1.73 3.66 -17.55
CA VAL A 222 -0.54 3.83 -18.40
C VAL A 222 0.53 2.79 -18.06
N ALA A 223 0.74 2.51 -16.77
CA ALA A 223 1.66 1.47 -16.32
C ALA A 223 1.33 0.11 -16.93
N TYR A 224 0.06 -0.27 -16.87
CA TYR A 224 -0.44 -1.51 -17.42
C TYR A 224 -0.22 -1.58 -18.93
N TRP A 225 -0.61 -0.54 -19.67
CA TRP A 225 -0.44 -0.48 -21.13
C TRP A 225 1.03 -0.58 -21.57
N ARG A 226 1.95 0.01 -20.80
CA ARG A 226 3.39 -0.09 -21.10
C ARG A 226 3.94 -1.50 -20.85
N SER A 227 3.48 -2.17 -19.79
CA SER A 227 3.86 -3.56 -19.49
C SER A 227 3.19 -4.59 -20.39
N ALA A 228 2.08 -4.23 -21.04
CA ALA A 228 1.36 -5.08 -21.99
C ALA A 228 1.96 -5.10 -23.41
N ARG A 229 3.07 -4.38 -23.66
CA ARG A 229 3.78 -4.50 -24.93
C ARG A 229 4.37 -5.91 -25.06
N PRO A 230 4.09 -6.65 -26.15
CA PRO A 230 4.54 -8.03 -26.29
C PRO A 230 6.06 -8.09 -26.17
N LEU A 231 6.56 -9.00 -25.32
CA LEU A 231 7.94 -9.44 -25.34
C LEU A 231 8.26 -9.78 -26.80
N ARG A 232 9.29 -9.13 -27.36
CA ARG A 232 9.82 -9.51 -28.67
C ARG A 232 10.05 -11.01 -28.58
N LEU A 233 9.27 -11.77 -29.34
CA LEU A 233 9.58 -13.16 -29.60
C LEU A 233 10.98 -13.11 -30.21
N GLU A 234 11.99 -13.49 -29.42
CA GLU A 234 13.25 -13.90 -30.04
C GLU A 234 12.84 -15.10 -30.88
N THR A 235 12.66 -14.82 -32.17
CA THR A 235 12.55 -15.82 -33.21
C THR A 235 13.71 -16.76 -32.98
N HIS A 236 13.41 -17.97 -32.50
CA HIS A 236 14.30 -19.09 -32.66
C HIS A 236 14.63 -19.15 -34.15
N ALA A 237 15.79 -18.59 -34.50
CA ALA A 237 16.35 -18.73 -35.81
C ALA A 237 16.45 -20.24 -36.05
N THR A 238 15.63 -20.69 -36.98
CA THR A 238 15.73 -21.97 -37.67
C THR A 238 17.21 -22.31 -37.84
N ALA A 239 17.66 -23.37 -37.15
CA ALA A 239 18.92 -23.99 -37.51
C ALA A 239 18.80 -24.40 -38.99
N PRO A 240 19.76 -24.03 -39.85
CA PRO A 240 19.71 -24.35 -41.26
C PRO A 240 19.79 -25.87 -41.43
N GLY A 241 18.93 -26.41 -42.30
CA GLY A 241 18.95 -27.81 -42.64
C GLY A 241 20.29 -28.22 -43.26
N LEU A 242 20.81 -29.37 -42.83
CA LEU A 242 21.33 -30.51 -43.60
C LEU A 242 22.03 -31.48 -42.65
#